data_AF-A0A356QD77-F1
#
_entry.id   AF-A0A356QD77-F1
#
_cell.length_a   1.000
_cell.length_b   1.000
_cell.length_c   1.000
_cell.angle_alpha   90.00
_cell.angle_beta   90.00
_cell.angle_gamma   90.00
#
_symmetry.space_group_name_H-M   'P 1'
#
loop_
_entity.id
_entity.type
_entity.pdbx_description
1 polymer ?
#
loop_
_entity_poly.entity_id
_entity_poly.type
_entity_poly.pdbx_seq_one_letter_code
_entity_poly.pdbx_strand_id
1 'polypeptide(L)' 'MARFFRRRKFCRFTAEGVKQIDYKDLDTLKAYITETGKIV' A
#
# COMPACT_ATOMS: atom_id res chain seq x y z
N MET A 1 22.78 -2.35 21.91
CA MET A 1 21.38 -1.92 21.69
C MET A 1 21.10 -1.96 20.20
N ALA A 2 20.26 -2.90 19.75
CA ALA A 2 19.89 -2.98 18.34
C ALA A 2 19.13 -1.71 17.94
N ARG A 3 19.70 -0.94 17.00
CA ARG A 3 19.09 0.26 16.45
C ARG A 3 17.82 -0.19 15.74
N PHE A 4 16.63 0.08 16.30
CA PHE A 4 15.36 -0.28 15.67
C PHE A 4 15.31 0.32 14.26
N PHE A 5 15.47 -0.51 13.23
CA PHE A 5 15.34 -0.09 11.84
C PHE A 5 13.85 0.10 11.55
N ARG A 6 13.33 1.31 11.84
CA ARG A 6 11.97 1.67 11.44
C ARG A 6 11.93 1.80 9.93
N ARG A 7 11.09 0.99 9.29
CA ARG A 7 10.78 1.14 7.87
C ARG A 7 10.18 2.54 7.68
N ARG A 8 10.70 3.31 6.72
CA ARG A 8 10.18 4.64 6.44
C ARG A 8 8.72 4.51 5.96
N LYS A 9 7.85 5.44 6.37
CA LYS A 9 6.49 5.51 5.84
C LYS A 9 6.58 5.69 4.32
N PHE A 10 5.88 4.85 3.58
CA PHE A 10 5.90 4.84 2.12
C PHE A 10 4.47 4.72 1.60
N CYS A 11 4.11 5.59 0.67
CA CYS A 11 2.86 5.52 -0.06
C CYS A 11 3.19 5.29 -1.54
N ARG A 12 2.79 4.14 -2.06
CA ARG A 12 3.05 3.77 -3.47
C ARG A 12 2.34 4.72 -4.44
N PHE A 13 1.10 5.07 -4.16
CA PHE A 13 0.29 5.99 -4.98
C PHE A 13 0.96 7.35 -5.15
N THR A 14 1.50 7.91 -4.06
CA THR A 14 2.22 9.19 -4.10
C THR A 14 3.55 9.07 -4.85
N ALA A 15 4.28 7.96 -4.66
CA ALA A 15 5.54 7.72 -5.35
C ALA A 15 5.38 7.53 -6.88
N GLU A 16 4.28 6.92 -7.31
CA GLU A 16 3.93 6.72 -8.73
C GLU A 16 3.18 7.91 -9.34
N GLY A 17 2.86 8.95 -8.55
CA GLY A 17 2.17 10.16 -9.04
C GLY A 17 0.69 9.94 -9.39
N VAL A 18 0.06 8.93 -8.81
CA VAL A 18 -1.35 8.58 -9.04
C VAL A 18 -2.24 9.69 -8.47
N LYS A 19 -3.05 10.32 -9.34
CA LYS A 19 -3.94 11.44 -8.96
C LYS A 19 -5.33 10.98 -8.52
N GLN A 20 -5.78 9.83 -9.02
CA GLN A 20 -7.09 9.25 -8.71
C GLN A 20 -6.95 7.74 -8.57
N ILE A 21 -7.66 7.18 -7.60
CA ILE A 21 -7.74 5.74 -7.35
C ILE A 21 -9.16 5.32 -7.70
N ASP A 22 -9.31 4.34 -8.59
CA ASP A 22 -10.59 3.80 -9.03
C ASP A 22 -10.81 2.42 -8.40
N TYR A 23 -12.04 2.12 -7.97
CA TYR A 23 -12.42 0.82 -7.41
C TYR A 23 -12.41 -0.31 -8.46
N LYS A 24 -12.43 0.04 -9.75
CA LYS A 24 -12.33 -0.89 -10.87
C LYS A 24 -10.90 -1.39 -11.10
N ASP A 25 -9.90 -0.72 -10.53
CA ASP A 25 -8.51 -1.16 -10.60
C ASP A 25 -8.22 -2.25 -9.55
N LEU A 26 -8.77 -3.44 -9.81
CA LEU A 26 -8.70 -4.57 -8.90
C LEU A 26 -7.27 -5.08 -8.71
N ASP A 27 -6.42 -5.01 -9.74
CA ASP A 27 -5.05 -5.51 -9.67
C ASP A 27 -4.21 -4.69 -8.68
N THR A 28 -4.35 -3.36 -8.71
CA THR A 28 -3.65 -2.46 -7.78
C THR A 28 -4.21 -2.59 -6.36
N LEU A 29 -5.54 -2.63 -6.21
CA LEU A 29 -6.19 -2.69 -4.90
C LEU A 29 -6.01 -4.04 -4.19
N LYS A 30 -5.86 -5.13 -4.95
CA LYS A 30 -5.62 -6.48 -4.39
C LYS A 30 -4.33 -6.57 -3.58
N ALA A 31 -3.34 -5.71 -3.86
CA ALA A 31 -2.11 -5.64 -3.07
C ALA A 31 -2.32 -5.08 -1.64
N TYR A 32 -3.46 -4.45 -1.37
CA TYR A 32 -3.80 -3.80 -0.09
C TYR A 32 -4.83 -4.59 0.74
N ILE A 33 -5.17 -5.80 0.31
CA ILE A 33 -6.03 -6.72 1.06
C ILE A 33 -5.25 -7.95 1.53
N THR A 34 -5.61 -8.44 2.71
CA THR A 34 -5.14 -9.71 3.26
C THR A 34 -5.86 -10.89 2.58
N GLU A 35 -5.34 -12.10 2.75
CA GLU A 35 -5.92 -13.33 2.18
C GLU A 35 -7.36 -13.59 2.64
N THR A 36 -7.75 -13.06 3.80
CA THR A 36 -9.12 -13.16 4.35
C THR A 36 -10.02 -11.99 3.93
N GLY A 37 -9.54 -11.07 3.09
CA GLY A 37 -10.30 -9.93 2.58
C GLY A 37 -10.30 -8.69 3.47
N LYS A 38 -9.52 -8.65 4.56
CA LYS A 38 -9.35 -7.44 5.40
C LYS A 38 -8.34 -6.49 4.77
N ILE A 39 -8.55 -5.18 4.93
CA ILE A 39 -7.61 -4.13 4.47
C ILE A 39 -6.38 -4.08 5.39
N VAL A 40 -5.19 -3.93 4.81
CA VAL A 40 -3.88 -3.86 5.50
C VAL A 40 -3.58 -2.46 6.04
#